data_AF-A0A661A1I5-F1
#
_entry.id   AF-A0A661A1I5-F1
#
_cell.length_a   1.000
_cell.length_b   1.000
_cell.length_c   1.000
_cell.angle_alpha   90.00
_cell.angle_beta   90.00
_cell.angle_gamma   90.00
#
_symmetry.space_group_name_H-M   'P 1'
#
loop_
_entity.id
_entity.type
_entity.pdbx_description
1 polymer ?
#
loop_
_entity_poly.entity_id
_entity_poly.type
_entity_poly.pdbx_seq_one_letter_code
_entity_poly.pdbx_strand_id
1 'polypeptide(L)'
;AAFAAAILVKYYAILLLPLWWRRQGFRRMAATSIALTLLALLPFMLGGVDIFAGLKAYLSHWSFNSPLYALLGALPVADVILRAAPYFIAAAVALIAGWRRDDPVAVIPMLLFGFLVIGPTLHPWYALWILPWLGARPHPGLWAFVAAMGLSYAVWWSVALHGVWELPAGVPEIMWSIVAIGWLFSFWRHHAGTPEAA
;
A
#
# COMPACT_ATOMS: atom_id res chain seq x y z
N ALA A 1 -0.55 21.66 5.67
CA ALA A 1 -1.28 21.70 4.38
C ALA A 1 -0.98 20.45 3.52
N ALA A 2 0.27 20.22 3.08
CA ALA A 2 0.60 19.12 2.17
C ALA A 2 0.14 17.73 2.66
N PHE A 3 0.37 17.41 3.94
CA PHE A 3 -0.04 16.12 4.50
C PHE A 3 -1.57 16.01 4.65
N ALA A 4 -2.28 17.11 4.91
CA ALA A 4 -3.75 17.15 4.88
C ALA A 4 -4.29 16.82 3.49
N ALA A 5 -3.69 17.41 2.44
CA ALA A 5 -4.02 17.13 1.06
C ALA A 5 -3.76 15.64 0.71
N ALA A 6 -2.65 15.07 1.20
CA ALA A 6 -2.38 13.64 1.03
C ALA A 6 -3.48 12.77 1.65
N ILE A 7 -3.95 13.08 2.86
CA ILE A 7 -5.07 12.36 3.51
C ILE A 7 -6.36 12.48 2.69
N LEU A 8 -6.68 13.69 2.22
CA LEU A 8 -7.89 13.96 1.43
C LEU A 8 -7.87 13.26 0.05
N VAL A 9 -6.68 13.06 -0.53
CA VAL A 9 -6.51 12.35 -1.80
C VAL A 9 -6.53 10.84 -1.60
N LYS A 10 -5.85 10.33 -0.56
CA LYS A 10 -5.80 8.90 -0.22
C LYS A 10 -5.71 8.71 1.29
N TYR A 11 -6.74 8.11 1.88
CA TYR A 11 -6.82 7.90 3.33
C TYR A 11 -5.65 7.09 3.92
N TYR A 12 -4.97 6.23 3.14
CA TYR A 12 -3.78 5.52 3.64
C TYR A 12 -2.69 6.47 4.14
N ALA A 13 -2.63 7.73 3.67
CA ALA A 13 -1.67 8.71 4.14
C ALA A 13 -1.77 8.91 5.67
N ILE A 14 -2.94 8.71 6.28
CA ILE A 14 -3.11 8.75 7.74
C ILE A 14 -2.23 7.71 8.45
N LEU A 15 -2.02 6.54 7.83
CA LEU A 15 -1.22 5.45 8.36
C LEU A 15 0.26 5.80 8.43
N LEU A 16 0.70 6.83 7.69
CA LEU A 16 2.09 7.29 7.70
C LEU A 16 2.37 8.26 8.85
N LEU A 17 1.37 8.91 9.44
CA LEU A 17 1.55 9.89 10.53
C LEU A 17 2.48 9.40 11.66
N PRO A 18 2.35 8.15 12.16
CA PRO A 18 3.17 7.66 13.27
C PRO A 18 4.67 7.68 12.99
N LEU A 19 5.11 7.65 11.72
CA LEU A 19 6.54 7.75 11.34
C LEU A 19 7.22 9.01 11.88
N TRP A 20 6.45 10.08 12.10
CA TRP A 20 6.96 11.34 12.61
C TRP A 20 6.71 11.55 14.10
N TRP A 21 6.04 10.63 14.83
CA TRP A 21 5.58 10.86 16.22
C TRP A 21 6.68 11.35 17.18
N ARG A 22 7.91 10.85 17.04
CA ARG A 22 9.08 11.21 17.87
C ARG A 22 9.97 12.31 17.25
N ARG A 23 9.54 12.96 16.17
CA ARG A 23 10.27 14.01 15.45
C ARG A 23 9.75 15.40 15.82
N GLN A 24 10.63 16.40 15.73
CA GLN A 24 10.26 17.79 16.03
C GLN A 24 9.13 18.26 15.09
N GLY A 25 8.20 19.06 15.62
CA GLY A 25 7.08 19.60 14.85
C GLY A 25 5.93 18.63 14.58
N PHE A 26 6.02 17.35 14.99
CA PHE A 26 4.96 16.36 14.78
C PHE A 26 3.59 16.82 15.28
N ARG A 27 3.51 17.33 16.51
CA ARG A 27 2.24 17.79 17.09
C ARG A 27 1.58 18.87 16.24
N ARG A 28 2.37 19.83 15.74
CA ARG A 28 1.89 20.90 14.85
C ARG A 28 1.48 20.33 13.49
N MET A 29 2.27 19.44 12.91
CA MET A 29 1.96 18.78 11.65
C MET A 29 0.67 17.97 11.74
N ALA A 30 0.53 17.13 12.77
CA ALA A 30 -0.65 16.28 12.98
C ALA A 30 -1.90 17.14 13.24
N ALA A 31 -1.82 18.12 14.15
CA ALA A 31 -2.94 19.00 14.44
C ALA A 31 -3.40 19.79 13.20
N THR A 32 -2.46 20.40 12.47
CA THR A 32 -2.80 21.14 11.24
C THR A 32 -3.32 20.23 10.13
N SER A 33 -2.81 19.00 9.99
CA SER A 33 -3.34 18.02 9.04
C SER A 33 -4.77 17.62 9.37
N ILE A 34 -5.03 17.24 10.62
CA ILE A 34 -6.37 16.84 11.08
C ILE A 34 -7.35 18.00 10.93
N ALA A 35 -6.98 19.19 11.39
CA ALA A 35 -7.84 20.37 11.31
C ALA A 35 -8.21 20.72 9.85
N LEU A 36 -7.23 20.71 8.94
CA LEU A 36 -7.49 21.01 7.52
C LEU A 36 -8.29 19.90 6.83
N THR A 37 -8.05 18.63 7.15
CA THR A 37 -8.85 17.51 6.63
C THR A 37 -10.30 17.62 7.10
N LEU A 38 -10.53 17.86 8.40
CA LEU A 38 -11.88 18.03 8.95
C LEU A 38 -12.58 19.26 8.36
N LEU A 39 -11.87 20.38 8.23
CA LEU A 39 -12.42 21.60 7.63
C LEU A 39 -12.85 21.37 6.18
N ALA A 40 -12.06 20.62 5.40
CA ALA A 40 -12.39 20.31 4.01
C ALA A 40 -13.59 19.33 3.89
N LEU A 41 -13.75 18.43 4.86
CA LEU A 41 -14.87 17.47 4.89
C LEU A 41 -16.16 18.07 5.48
N LEU A 42 -16.05 19.18 6.23
CA LEU A 42 -17.15 19.79 6.97
C LEU A 42 -18.40 20.10 6.11
N PRO A 43 -18.29 20.69 4.89
CA PRO A 43 -19.47 20.99 4.07
C PRO A 43 -20.26 19.72 3.68
N PHE A 44 -19.56 18.61 3.44
CA PHE A 44 -20.19 17.33 3.11
C PHE A 44 -20.88 16.72 4.31
N MET A 45 -20.23 16.77 5.48
CA MET A 45 -20.81 16.26 6.73
C MET A 45 -22.06 17.06 7.14
N LEU A 46 -22.03 18.39 7.02
CA LEU A 46 -23.19 19.25 7.31
C LEU A 46 -24.31 19.05 6.28
N GLY A 47 -23.96 18.72 5.03
CA GLY A 47 -24.92 18.35 3.99
C GLY A 47 -25.51 16.94 4.12
N GLY A 48 -25.19 16.19 5.19
CA GLY A 48 -25.71 14.84 5.42
C GLY A 48 -25.05 13.75 4.57
N VAL A 49 -23.93 14.03 3.91
CA VAL A 49 -23.20 13.04 3.10
C VAL A 49 -22.44 12.08 4.04
N ASP A 50 -22.68 10.77 3.89
CA ASP A 50 -21.83 9.75 4.50
C ASP A 50 -20.48 9.68 3.74
N ILE A 51 -19.50 10.44 4.23
CA ILE A 51 -18.14 10.52 3.68
C ILE A 51 -17.39 9.16 3.68
N PHE A 52 -17.88 8.16 4.41
CA PHE A 52 -17.32 6.81 4.45
C PHE A 52 -18.09 5.80 3.61
N ALA A 53 -19.22 6.17 2.99
CA ALA A 53 -20.02 5.24 2.19
C ALA A 53 -19.20 4.56 1.09
N GLY A 54 -18.36 5.33 0.38
CA GLY A 54 -17.46 4.79 -0.65
C GLY A 54 -16.41 3.82 -0.08
N LEU A 55 -15.84 4.13 1.09
CA LEU A 55 -14.88 3.23 1.75
C LEU A 55 -15.55 1.93 2.21
N LYS A 56 -16.76 2.00 2.76
CA LYS A 56 -17.56 0.82 3.13
C LYS A 56 -17.85 -0.05 1.91
N ALA A 57 -18.35 0.55 0.83
CA ALA A 57 -18.63 -0.18 -0.41
C ALA A 57 -17.38 -0.84 -1.01
N TYR A 58 -16.25 -0.12 -1.02
CA TYR A 58 -14.96 -0.66 -1.44
C TYR A 58 -14.55 -1.86 -0.58
N LEU A 59 -14.57 -1.72 0.74
CA LEU A 59 -14.21 -2.79 1.66
C LEU A 59 -15.16 -3.99 1.55
N SER A 60 -16.44 -3.80 1.27
CA SER A 60 -17.42 -4.90 1.20
C SER A 60 -17.40 -5.69 -0.12
N HIS A 61 -17.03 -5.08 -1.24
CA HIS A 61 -17.27 -5.68 -2.55
C HIS A 61 -16.03 -5.86 -3.44
N TRP A 62 -14.92 -5.18 -3.13
CA TRP A 62 -13.81 -5.11 -4.07
C TRP A 62 -12.70 -6.08 -3.64
N SER A 63 -12.29 -6.93 -4.57
CA SER A 63 -11.04 -7.68 -4.50
C SER A 63 -10.45 -7.84 -5.89
N PHE A 64 -9.15 -7.63 -6.04
CA PHE A 64 -8.46 -7.76 -7.34
C PHE A 64 -6.97 -7.93 -7.12
N ASN A 65 -6.35 -8.90 -7.78
CA ASN A 65 -4.90 -9.12 -7.78
C ASN A 65 -4.28 -9.15 -6.37
N SER A 66 -4.85 -9.96 -5.48
CA SER A 66 -4.61 -9.89 -4.04
C SER A 66 -3.97 -11.19 -3.52
N PRO A 67 -2.66 -11.40 -3.74
CA PRO A 67 -2.05 -12.72 -3.55
C PRO A 67 -2.11 -13.19 -2.11
N LEU A 68 -1.75 -12.35 -1.13
CA LEU A 68 -1.77 -12.75 0.27
C LEU A 68 -3.19 -12.81 0.82
N TYR A 69 -4.07 -11.88 0.46
CA TYR A 69 -5.48 -11.96 0.85
C TYR A 69 -6.14 -13.23 0.31
N ALA A 70 -5.88 -13.62 -0.94
CA ALA A 70 -6.41 -14.85 -1.53
C ALA A 70 -5.88 -16.11 -0.81
N LEU A 71 -4.58 -16.15 -0.49
CA LEU A 71 -3.99 -17.24 0.29
C LEU A 71 -4.56 -17.32 1.72
N LEU A 72 -4.69 -16.17 2.39
CA LEU A 72 -5.21 -16.09 3.76
C LEU A 72 -6.73 -16.37 3.81
N GLY A 73 -7.45 -16.16 2.71
CA GLY A 73 -8.88 -16.49 2.59
C GLY A 73 -9.19 -17.99 2.73
N ALA A 74 -8.18 -18.86 2.60
CA ALA A 74 -8.33 -20.30 2.87
C ALA A 74 -8.33 -20.63 4.37
N LEU A 75 -7.96 -19.69 5.24
CA LEU A 75 -7.95 -19.87 6.69
C LEU A 75 -9.33 -19.64 7.29
N PRO A 76 -9.66 -20.26 8.45
CA PRO A 76 -10.92 -20.04 9.16
C PRO A 76 -10.92 -18.69 9.91
N VAL A 77 -10.66 -17.60 9.19
CA VAL A 77 -10.60 -16.22 9.69
C VAL A 77 -11.72 -15.41 9.05
N ALA A 78 -12.42 -14.59 9.84
CA ALA A 78 -13.49 -13.76 9.32
C ALA A 78 -12.96 -12.78 8.25
N ASP A 79 -13.65 -12.66 7.12
CA ASP A 79 -13.24 -11.83 5.97
C ASP A 79 -12.99 -10.37 6.36
N VAL A 80 -13.81 -9.82 7.25
CA VAL A 80 -13.64 -8.45 7.78
C VAL A 80 -12.26 -8.25 8.44
N ILE A 81 -11.71 -9.29 9.09
CA ILE A 81 -10.38 -9.24 9.72
C ILE A 81 -9.31 -9.21 8.63
N LEU A 82 -9.41 -10.07 7.61
CA LEU A 82 -8.45 -10.12 6.50
C LEU A 82 -8.39 -8.79 5.73
N ARG A 83 -9.55 -8.18 5.47
CA ARG A 83 -9.65 -6.88 4.78
C ARG A 83 -9.12 -5.72 5.63
N ALA A 84 -9.24 -5.80 6.95
CA ALA A 84 -8.74 -4.78 7.86
C ALA A 84 -7.25 -4.94 8.21
N ALA A 85 -6.70 -6.15 8.11
CA ALA A 85 -5.33 -6.48 8.49
C ALA A 85 -4.25 -5.56 7.86
N PRO A 86 -4.28 -5.20 6.56
CA PRO A 86 -3.28 -4.30 5.98
C PRO A 86 -3.19 -2.95 6.70
N TYR A 87 -4.32 -2.38 7.12
CA TYR A 87 -4.38 -1.09 7.80
C TYR A 87 -3.76 -1.16 9.19
N PHE A 88 -4.09 -2.20 9.96
CA PHE A 88 -3.54 -2.40 11.30
C PHE A 88 -2.04 -2.74 11.27
N ILE A 89 -1.63 -3.61 10.34
CA ILE A 89 -0.21 -3.96 10.15
C ILE A 89 0.58 -2.71 9.72
N ALA A 90 0.10 -1.95 8.73
CA ALA A 90 0.76 -0.73 8.30
C ALA A 90 0.87 0.32 9.41
N ALA A 91 -0.21 0.53 10.19
CA ALA A 91 -0.18 1.44 11.34
C ALA A 91 0.81 0.99 12.42
N ALA A 92 0.86 -0.32 12.73
CA ALA A 92 1.80 -0.87 13.70
C ALA A 92 3.25 -0.71 13.22
N VAL A 93 3.55 -1.05 11.96
CA VAL A 93 4.88 -0.87 11.36
C VAL A 93 5.28 0.60 11.36
N ALA A 94 4.39 1.52 10.97
CA ALA A 94 4.66 2.95 11.01
C ALA A 94 4.96 3.45 12.44
N LEU A 95 4.21 2.97 13.43
CA LEU A 95 4.41 3.35 14.82
C LEU A 95 5.75 2.84 15.36
N ILE A 96 6.09 1.57 15.08
CA ILE A 96 7.37 0.96 15.47
C ILE A 96 8.53 1.71 14.82
N ALA A 97 8.46 1.98 13.52
CA ALA A 97 9.48 2.72 12.79
C ALA A 97 9.63 4.17 13.30
N GLY A 98 8.50 4.83 13.56
CA GLY A 98 8.49 6.17 14.16
C GLY A 98 9.07 6.20 15.59
N TRP A 99 8.86 5.14 16.36
CA TRP A 99 9.45 4.99 17.69
C TRP A 99 10.97 4.80 17.62
N ARG A 100 11.45 3.99 16.67
CA ARG A 100 12.87 3.77 16.38
C ARG A 100 13.54 4.97 15.72
N ARG A 101 12.75 5.95 15.26
CA ARG A 101 13.18 7.11 14.47
C ARG A 101 13.82 6.73 13.15
N ASP A 102 13.38 5.62 12.57
CA ASP A 102 13.81 5.17 11.25
C ASP A 102 13.57 6.28 10.21
N ASP A 103 14.34 6.26 9.13
CA ASP A 103 14.20 7.23 8.04
C ASP A 103 12.89 6.98 7.26
N PRO A 104 11.91 7.91 7.25
CA PRO A 104 10.66 7.74 6.52
C PRO A 104 10.88 7.46 5.03
N VAL A 105 11.91 8.03 4.42
CA VAL A 105 12.20 7.82 2.99
C VAL A 105 12.57 6.36 2.70
N ALA A 106 13.13 5.64 3.68
CA ALA A 106 13.42 4.21 3.57
C ALA A 106 12.21 3.33 3.92
N VAL A 107 11.41 3.75 4.91
CA VAL A 107 10.29 2.95 5.44
C VAL A 107 9.05 3.01 4.57
N ILE A 108 8.69 4.19 4.06
CA ILE A 108 7.45 4.41 3.30
C ILE A 108 7.28 3.45 2.11
N PRO A 109 8.28 3.25 1.22
CA PRO A 109 8.09 2.34 0.09
C PRO A 109 7.91 0.87 0.50
N MET A 110 8.56 0.43 1.59
CA MET A 110 8.37 -0.91 2.16
C MET A 110 6.97 -1.07 2.75
N LEU A 111 6.51 -0.07 3.50
CA LEU A 111 5.19 -0.05 4.09
C LEU A 111 4.10 -0.06 3.02
N LEU A 112 4.25 0.73 1.96
CA LEU A 112 3.31 0.76 0.83
C LEU A 112 3.28 -0.58 0.09
N PHE A 113 4.45 -1.18 -0.17
CA PHE A 113 4.52 -2.52 -0.74
C PHE A 113 3.76 -3.52 0.13
N GLY A 114 4.06 -3.61 1.43
CA GLY A 114 3.39 -4.52 2.35
C GLY A 114 1.87 -4.28 2.41
N PHE A 115 1.45 -3.02 2.53
CA PHE A 115 0.02 -2.64 2.54
C PHE A 115 -0.71 -3.12 1.27
N LEU A 116 -0.09 -2.92 0.10
CA LEU A 116 -0.66 -3.30 -1.19
C LEU A 116 -0.69 -4.81 -1.43
N VAL A 117 0.35 -5.54 -1.00
CA VAL A 117 0.45 -6.99 -1.21
C VAL A 117 -0.46 -7.77 -0.24
N ILE A 118 -0.62 -7.29 1.00
CA ILE A 118 -1.54 -7.88 1.99
C ILE A 118 -2.99 -7.50 1.66
N GLY A 119 -3.21 -6.34 1.05
CA GLY A 119 -4.53 -5.80 0.74
C GLY A 119 -5.37 -6.68 -0.19
N PRO A 120 -6.72 -6.60 -0.07
CA PRO A 120 -7.63 -7.35 -0.93
C PRO A 120 -7.68 -6.82 -2.37
N THR A 121 -7.17 -5.61 -2.64
CA THR A 121 -7.28 -4.98 -3.97
C THR A 121 -5.99 -4.26 -4.34
N LEU A 122 -5.41 -4.64 -5.49
CA LEU A 122 -4.19 -4.07 -6.05
C LEU A 122 -4.35 -3.79 -7.56
N HIS A 123 -4.77 -2.58 -7.88
CA HIS A 123 -4.83 -2.10 -9.27
C HIS A 123 -3.45 -1.65 -9.78
N PRO A 124 -3.20 -1.68 -11.11
CA PRO A 124 -1.89 -1.37 -11.69
C PRO A 124 -1.33 -0.01 -11.23
N TRP A 125 -2.18 1.01 -11.18
CA TRP A 125 -1.79 2.37 -10.80
C TRP A 125 -1.50 2.55 -9.30
N TYR A 126 -1.77 1.54 -8.45
CA TYR A 126 -1.41 1.61 -7.03
C TYR A 126 0.09 1.40 -6.82
N ALA A 127 0.73 0.61 -7.66
CA ALA A 127 2.18 0.40 -7.60
C ALA A 127 2.97 1.70 -7.83
N LEU A 128 2.41 2.63 -8.60
CA LEU A 128 3.01 3.93 -8.86
C LEU A 128 3.17 4.79 -7.60
N TRP A 129 2.47 4.48 -6.51
CA TRP A 129 2.64 5.19 -5.24
C TRP A 129 4.04 4.97 -4.63
N ILE A 130 4.72 3.90 -5.04
CA ILE A 130 6.08 3.55 -4.62
C ILE A 130 7.13 4.29 -5.47
N LEU A 131 6.81 4.61 -6.72
CA LEU A 131 7.76 5.15 -7.70
C LEU A 131 8.53 6.40 -7.22
N PRO A 132 7.92 7.40 -6.54
CA PRO A 132 8.66 8.58 -6.06
C PRO A 132 9.81 8.26 -5.09
N TRP A 133 9.77 7.10 -4.43
CA TRP A 133 10.75 6.70 -3.43
C TRP A 133 11.92 5.92 -4.03
N LEU A 134 11.75 5.35 -5.24
CA LEU A 134 12.76 4.50 -5.89
C LEU A 134 13.94 5.27 -6.46
N GLY A 135 13.76 6.56 -6.79
CA GLY A 135 14.84 7.39 -7.32
C GLY A 135 15.97 7.59 -6.29
N ALA A 136 15.62 7.88 -5.03
CA ALA A 136 16.60 8.11 -3.97
C ALA A 136 17.22 6.80 -3.44
N ARG A 137 16.47 5.69 -3.49
CA ARG A 137 16.90 4.37 -2.99
C ARG A 137 16.42 3.25 -3.91
N PRO A 138 17.16 2.94 -4.98
CA PRO A 138 16.76 1.89 -5.91
C PRO A 138 16.74 0.53 -5.19
N HIS A 139 15.60 -0.15 -5.25
CA HIS A 139 15.41 -1.48 -4.67
C HIS A 139 14.91 -2.45 -5.76
N PRO A 140 15.68 -3.47 -6.17
CA PRO A 140 15.32 -4.35 -7.28
C PRO A 140 13.94 -4.99 -7.13
N GLY A 141 13.58 -5.46 -5.93
CA GLY A 141 12.27 -6.05 -5.67
C GLY A 141 11.11 -5.07 -5.83
N LEU A 142 11.33 -3.78 -5.54
CA LEU A 142 10.29 -2.77 -5.74
C LEU A 142 10.20 -2.32 -7.19
N TRP A 143 11.32 -2.22 -7.90
CA TRP A 143 11.31 -1.99 -9.35
C TRP A 143 10.59 -3.12 -10.08
N ALA A 144 10.90 -4.38 -9.72
CA ALA A 144 10.21 -5.55 -10.23
C ALA A 144 8.71 -5.50 -9.92
N PHE A 145 8.32 -5.12 -8.70
CA PHE A 145 6.92 -4.90 -8.33
C PHE A 145 6.23 -3.86 -9.23
N VAL A 146 6.80 -2.66 -9.35
CA VAL A 146 6.21 -1.60 -10.19
C VAL A 146 6.10 -2.02 -11.65
N ALA A 147 7.13 -2.65 -12.20
CA ALA A 147 7.14 -3.11 -13.58
C ALA A 147 6.12 -4.24 -13.83
N ALA A 148 6.11 -5.26 -12.96
CA ALA A 148 5.24 -6.43 -13.10
C ALA A 148 3.75 -6.04 -13.01
N MET A 149 3.40 -5.05 -12.17
CA MET A 149 2.02 -4.57 -12.06
C MET A 149 1.46 -4.01 -13.38
N GLY A 150 2.30 -3.65 -14.35
CA GLY A 150 1.86 -3.32 -15.71
C GLY A 150 1.10 -4.47 -16.39
N LEU A 151 1.43 -5.72 -16.08
CA LEU A 151 0.74 -6.90 -16.62
C LEU A 151 -0.73 -6.97 -16.18
N SER A 152 -1.08 -6.33 -15.05
CA SER A 152 -2.47 -6.34 -14.57
C SER A 152 -3.45 -5.58 -15.48
N TYR A 153 -2.96 -4.79 -16.44
CA TYR A 153 -3.80 -4.23 -17.52
C TYR A 153 -4.36 -5.29 -18.48
N ALA A 154 -3.85 -6.54 -18.44
CA ALA A 154 -4.46 -7.66 -19.13
C ALA A 154 -5.91 -7.94 -18.70
N VAL A 155 -6.37 -7.39 -17.56
CA VAL A 155 -7.78 -7.41 -17.15
C VAL A 155 -8.74 -6.92 -18.24
N TRP A 156 -8.30 -5.97 -19.08
CA TRP A 156 -9.11 -5.45 -20.18
C TRP A 156 -9.45 -6.50 -21.24
N TRP A 157 -8.64 -7.56 -21.35
CA TRP A 157 -8.95 -8.69 -22.21
C TRP A 157 -10.18 -9.45 -21.70
N SER A 158 -10.24 -9.74 -20.40
CA SER A 158 -11.40 -10.36 -19.76
C SER A 158 -12.64 -9.48 -19.81
N VAL A 159 -12.48 -8.16 -19.67
CA VAL A 159 -13.59 -7.21 -19.84
C VAL A 159 -14.11 -7.24 -21.27
N ALA A 160 -13.22 -7.24 -22.28
CA ALA A 160 -13.62 -7.24 -23.68
C ALA A 160 -14.29 -8.56 -24.13
N LEU A 161 -13.82 -9.71 -23.64
CA LEU A 161 -14.32 -11.02 -24.05
C LEU A 161 -15.51 -11.52 -23.22
N HIS A 162 -15.54 -11.19 -21.93
CA HIS A 162 -16.46 -11.81 -20.96
C HIS A 162 -17.22 -10.78 -20.11
N GLY A 163 -16.87 -9.49 -20.18
CA GLY A 163 -17.52 -8.45 -19.38
C GLY A 163 -17.16 -8.50 -17.89
N VAL A 164 -16.12 -9.24 -17.50
CA VAL A 164 -15.73 -9.44 -16.09
C VAL A 164 -14.39 -8.77 -15.78
N TRP A 165 -14.27 -8.25 -14.56
CA TRP A 165 -13.04 -7.62 -14.06
C TRP A 165 -12.14 -8.66 -13.37
N GLU A 166 -11.52 -9.53 -14.17
CA GLU A 166 -10.64 -10.58 -13.66
C GLU A 166 -9.38 -10.69 -14.51
N LEU A 167 -8.25 -11.06 -13.89
CA LEU A 167 -7.02 -11.30 -14.65
C LEU A 167 -7.13 -12.62 -15.42
N PRO A 168 -6.69 -12.66 -16.69
CA PRO A 168 -6.59 -13.93 -17.41
C PRO A 168 -5.69 -14.93 -16.67
N ALA A 169 -6.02 -16.22 -16.76
CA ALA A 169 -5.24 -17.28 -16.15
C ALA A 169 -3.77 -17.24 -16.59
N GLY A 170 -2.83 -17.48 -15.68
CA GLY A 170 -1.39 -17.40 -15.92
C GLY A 170 -0.78 -16.01 -15.74
N VAL A 171 -1.57 -14.93 -15.93
CA VAL A 171 -1.07 -13.55 -15.76
C VAL A 171 -0.69 -13.27 -14.30
N PRO A 172 -1.51 -13.58 -13.28
CA PRO A 172 -1.12 -13.42 -11.89
C PRO A 172 0.17 -14.17 -11.54
N GLU A 173 0.31 -15.41 -11.99
CA GLU A 173 1.45 -16.29 -11.69
C GLU A 173 2.75 -15.72 -12.26
N ILE A 174 2.74 -15.30 -13.52
CA ILE A 174 3.90 -14.65 -14.17
C ILE A 174 4.25 -13.35 -13.45
N MET A 175 3.23 -12.52 -13.18
CA MET A 175 3.41 -11.23 -12.52
C MET A 175 4.06 -11.39 -11.14
N TRP A 176 3.51 -12.24 -10.28
CA TRP A 176 4.05 -12.48 -8.94
C TRP A 176 5.39 -13.22 -8.95
N SER A 177 5.67 -14.05 -9.97
CA SER A 177 7.00 -14.65 -10.17
C SER A 177 8.07 -13.59 -10.45
N ILE A 178 7.78 -12.60 -11.29
CA ILE A 178 8.69 -11.46 -11.54
C ILE A 178 8.97 -10.70 -10.24
N VAL A 179 7.92 -10.45 -9.44
CA VAL A 179 8.07 -9.79 -8.13
C VAL A 179 8.95 -10.62 -7.20
N ALA A 180 8.70 -11.93 -7.09
CA ALA A 180 9.46 -12.83 -6.25
C ALA A 180 10.95 -12.88 -6.65
N ILE A 181 11.25 -13.00 -7.95
CA ILE A 181 12.62 -12.99 -8.48
C ILE A 181 13.32 -11.67 -8.13
N GLY A 182 12.65 -10.53 -8.29
CA GLY A 182 13.22 -9.23 -7.93
C GLY A 182 13.57 -9.12 -6.44
N TRP A 183 12.75 -9.69 -5.56
CA TRP A 183 13.02 -9.74 -4.13
C TRP A 183 14.17 -10.70 -3.78
N LEU A 184 14.19 -11.90 -4.37
CA LEU A 184 15.29 -12.86 -4.21
C LEU A 184 16.63 -12.26 -4.65
N PHE A 185 16.64 -11.55 -5.78
CA PHE A 185 17.83 -10.84 -6.26
C PHE A 185 18.27 -9.73 -5.30
N SER A 186 17.33 -8.96 -4.74
CA SER A 186 17.63 -7.93 -3.74
C SER A 186 18.27 -8.54 -2.48
N PHE A 187 17.69 -9.65 -2.00
CA PHE A 187 18.20 -10.38 -0.84
C PHE A 187 19.61 -10.93 -1.09
N TRP A 188 19.83 -11.59 -2.23
CA TRP A 188 21.12 -12.13 -2.62
C TRP A 188 22.19 -11.04 -2.71
N ARG A 189 21.90 -9.91 -3.38
CA ARG A 189 22.83 -8.79 -3.49
C ARG A 189 23.25 -8.22 -2.14
N HIS A 190 22.33 -8.19 -1.17
CA HIS A 190 22.63 -7.68 0.17
C HIS A 190 23.57 -8.61 0.95
N HIS A 191 23.43 -9.94 0.79
CA HIS A 191 24.24 -10.94 1.51
C HIS A 191 25.55 -11.30 0.79
N ALA A 192 25.59 -11.26 -0.54
CA ALA A 192 26.82 -11.46 -1.31
C ALA A 192 27.79 -10.27 -1.20
N GLY A 193 27.31 -9.12 -0.72
CA GLY A 193 28.10 -7.90 -0.53
C GLY A 193 28.80 -7.79 0.83
N THR A 194 28.57 -8.71 1.77
CA THR A 194 29.36 -8.84 3.00
C THR A 194 30.45 -9.88 2.76
N PRO A 195 31.70 -9.48 2.40
CA PRO A 195 32.81 -10.42 2.53
C PRO A 195 32.90 -10.83 4.00
N GLU A 196 32.99 -12.14 4.25
CA GLU A 196 33.34 -12.69 5.55
C GLU A 196 34.59 -11.96 6.05
N ALA A 197 34.44 -11.17 7.10
CA ALA A 197 35.58 -10.69 7.86
C ALA A 197 36.12 -11.90 8.63
N ALA A 198 37.05 -12.61 7.99
CA ALA A 198 37.97 -13.55 8.61
C ALA A 198 39.23 -12.81 9.09
#